data_AF-A0A0G2DXN0-F1
#
_entry.id   AF-A0A0G2DXN0-F1
#
_cell.length_a   1.000
_cell.length_b   1.000
_cell.length_c   1.000
_cell.angle_alpha   90.00
_cell.angle_beta   90.00
_cell.angle_gamma   90.00
#
_symmetry.space_group_name_H-M   'P 1'
#
loop_
_entity.id
_entity.type
_entity.pdbx_description
1 polymer ?
#
loop_
_entity_poly.entity_id
_entity_poly.type
_entity_poly.pdbx_seq_one_letter_code
_entity_poly.pdbx_strand_id
1 'polypeptide(L)'
;MYDLTLAQNAGIDAFGLDIAAGDSNVPNSVATAFAAAAAMSGRTIKLYLIFDYSAWGAWSADNVISYINTYSRSAVYFNYTGKPLVSTFEGTGNTGDWTSIKASTNCFFVPDWSSLGAGTAASYSSIDGLASWNAWPEGPNNLTTSDDQYYQTSLGSKAYMMPVSPQFYTNLPQYSKNWLWYSDSLWHLRWLATLSVGPQFIQIISWNDYGESHYIGPIRPSGVVSGAWYVDSAHPHTAWLDFLPLYISAYKTGSSTVLTSSSSSSSPSSAAAADDALTYWYKSNPVSSGDTASTVCNNAAYQTTYPPATCAADNIFFTVNLVAPATISVSVGSSTLQSVYAASAGLSHFGIPTAAATGKVVFTVTRDGVSTLSVTGQTDITSMSLTDGYVNWNYVVGSSSSSSSSTSSS
;
A
#
# COMPACT_ATOMS: atom_id res chain seq x y z
N MET A 1 -16.08 -0.75 11.77
CA MET A 1 -15.31 -1.69 12.61
C MET A 1 -14.57 -2.73 11.78
N TYR A 2 -15.20 -3.37 10.78
CA TYR A 2 -14.57 -4.38 9.91
C TYR A 2 -13.15 -4.00 9.43
N ASP A 3 -12.98 -2.82 8.85
CA ASP A 3 -11.69 -2.39 8.31
C ASP A 3 -10.61 -2.24 9.41
N LEU A 4 -10.99 -1.78 10.60
CA LEU A 4 -10.08 -1.67 11.74
C LEU A 4 -9.65 -3.05 12.25
N THR A 5 -10.56 -4.04 12.28
CA THR A 5 -10.23 -5.42 12.63
C THR A 5 -9.31 -6.05 11.59
N LEU A 6 -9.55 -5.80 10.30
CA LEU A 6 -8.69 -6.30 9.24
C LEU A 6 -7.28 -5.70 9.33
N ALA A 7 -7.17 -4.39 9.55
CA ALA A 7 -5.89 -3.72 9.79
C ALA A 7 -5.18 -4.23 11.06
N GLN A 8 -5.94 -4.49 12.14
CA GLN A 8 -5.42 -5.08 13.37
C GLN A 8 -4.81 -6.45 13.12
N ASN A 9 -5.48 -7.30 12.34
CA ASN A 9 -4.99 -8.63 11.97
C ASN A 9 -3.75 -8.57 11.06
N ALA A 10 -3.67 -7.56 10.19
CA ALA A 10 -2.50 -7.32 9.33
C ALA A 10 -1.29 -6.74 10.09
N GLY A 11 -1.42 -6.41 11.38
CA GLY A 11 -0.33 -5.85 12.20
C GLY A 11 -0.21 -4.32 12.14
N ILE A 12 -1.12 -3.63 11.45
CA ILE A 12 -1.16 -2.16 11.35
C ILE A 12 -1.53 -1.58 12.72
N ASP A 13 -0.93 -0.44 13.09
CA ASP A 13 -1.11 0.19 14.41
C ASP A 13 -2.11 1.33 14.41
N ALA A 14 -2.19 2.09 13.31
CA ALA A 14 -3.03 3.28 13.21
C ALA A 14 -3.56 3.50 11.81
N PHE A 15 -4.69 4.20 11.70
CA PHE A 15 -5.13 4.85 10.47
C PHE A 15 -4.88 6.36 10.56
N GLY A 16 -4.24 6.90 9.52
CA GLY A 16 -4.27 8.33 9.24
C GLY A 16 -5.55 8.67 8.52
N LEU A 17 -6.39 9.49 9.14
CA LEU A 17 -7.65 9.93 8.55
C LEU A 17 -7.38 11.17 7.70
N ASP A 18 -7.36 10.96 6.39
CA ASP A 18 -7.24 12.03 5.42
C ASP A 18 -8.54 12.82 5.31
N ILE A 19 -8.47 14.12 5.58
CA ILE A 19 -9.65 14.99 5.71
C ILE A 19 -9.50 16.29 4.93
N ALA A 20 -10.47 16.55 4.05
CA ALA A 20 -10.54 17.75 3.24
C ALA A 20 -11.26 18.89 3.98
N ALA A 21 -10.75 20.12 3.82
CA ALA A 21 -11.42 21.31 4.33
C ALA A 21 -12.78 21.51 3.64
N GLY A 22 -13.82 21.80 4.43
CA GLY A 22 -15.15 22.13 3.90
C GLY A 22 -15.99 20.93 3.43
N ASP A 23 -15.47 19.70 3.48
CA ASP A 23 -16.29 18.52 3.22
C ASP A 23 -17.29 18.27 4.37
N SER A 24 -18.58 18.37 4.03
CA SER A 24 -19.69 18.15 4.95
C SER A 24 -19.74 16.74 5.55
N ASN A 25 -19.08 15.75 4.93
CA ASN A 25 -19.00 14.39 5.46
C ASN A 25 -17.95 14.23 6.55
N VAL A 26 -16.87 15.03 6.54
CA VAL A 26 -15.73 14.90 7.45
C VAL A 26 -16.13 14.87 8.92
N PRO A 27 -16.99 15.77 9.43
CA PRO A 27 -17.38 15.74 10.85
C PRO A 27 -17.97 14.39 11.28
N ASN A 28 -18.88 13.82 10.49
CA ASN A 28 -19.55 12.56 10.82
C ASN A 28 -18.62 11.35 10.59
N SER A 29 -17.83 11.36 9.51
CA SER A 29 -16.89 10.28 9.18
C SER A 29 -15.80 10.14 10.24
N VAL A 30 -15.21 11.26 10.68
CA VAL A 30 -14.19 11.24 11.74
C VAL A 30 -14.80 10.76 13.06
N ALA A 31 -15.95 11.30 13.48
CA ALA A 31 -16.62 10.85 14.70
C ALA A 31 -16.95 9.34 14.67
N THR A 32 -17.42 8.85 13.52
CA THR A 32 -17.71 7.42 13.30
C THR A 32 -16.46 6.56 13.39
N ALA A 33 -15.34 6.99 12.80
CA ALA A 33 -14.07 6.27 12.87
C ALA A 33 -13.58 6.17 14.33
N PHE A 34 -13.61 7.26 15.09
CA PHE A 34 -13.22 7.29 16.51
C PHE A 34 -14.13 6.41 17.38
N ALA A 35 -15.45 6.44 17.16
CA ALA A 35 -16.38 5.57 17.86
C ALA A 35 -16.12 4.09 17.54
N ALA A 36 -15.86 3.76 16.27
CA ALA A 36 -15.56 2.40 15.85
C ALA A 36 -14.24 1.88 16.45
N ALA A 37 -13.21 2.72 16.53
CA ALA A 37 -11.93 2.37 17.16
C ALA A 37 -12.08 2.19 18.67
N ALA A 38 -12.84 3.07 19.34
CA ALA A 38 -13.11 2.95 20.79
C ALA A 38 -13.90 1.68 21.16
N ALA A 39 -14.72 1.18 20.24
CA ALA A 39 -15.50 -0.03 20.42
C ALA A 39 -14.76 -1.33 20.06
N MET A 40 -13.49 -1.26 19.61
CA MET A 40 -12.71 -2.46 19.29
C MET A 40 -12.38 -3.28 20.54
N SER A 41 -12.38 -4.61 20.37
CA SER A 41 -11.84 -5.55 21.35
C SER A 41 -10.37 -5.87 21.03
N GLY A 42 -9.57 -6.20 22.06
CA GLY A 42 -8.15 -6.54 21.89
C GLY A 42 -7.25 -5.31 21.66
N ARG A 43 -6.29 -5.40 20.72
CA ARG A 43 -5.35 -4.31 20.40
C ARG A 43 -6.05 -3.20 19.61
N THR A 44 -6.42 -2.11 20.25
CA THR A 44 -7.11 -1.01 19.56
C THR A 44 -6.24 -0.36 18.48
N ILE A 45 -6.76 -0.27 17.25
CA ILE A 45 -6.19 0.58 16.20
C ILE A 45 -6.29 2.03 16.65
N LYS A 46 -5.19 2.76 16.53
CA LYS A 46 -5.15 4.20 16.82
C LYS A 46 -5.56 5.01 15.61
N LEU A 47 -5.94 6.26 15.83
CA LEU A 47 -6.32 7.19 14.77
C LEU A 47 -5.53 8.49 14.93
N TYR A 48 -5.09 9.07 13.82
CA TYR A 48 -4.57 10.44 13.78
C TYR A 48 -5.15 11.17 12.57
N LEU A 49 -5.00 12.50 12.57
CA LEU A 49 -5.57 13.34 11.52
C LEU A 49 -4.48 13.71 10.51
N ILE A 50 -4.80 13.55 9.23
CA ILE A 50 -4.05 14.08 8.10
C ILE A 50 -4.93 15.18 7.49
N PHE A 51 -4.52 16.44 7.67
CA PHE A 51 -5.25 17.55 7.09
C PHE A 51 -4.82 17.71 5.63
N ASP A 52 -5.72 17.40 4.69
CA ASP A 52 -5.46 17.62 3.26
C ASP A 52 -5.65 19.09 2.91
N TYR A 53 -4.56 19.76 2.55
CA TYR A 53 -4.57 21.15 2.11
C TYR A 53 -4.74 21.31 0.59
N SER A 54 -4.67 20.20 -0.16
CA SER A 54 -4.70 20.15 -1.62
C SER A 54 -6.00 19.58 -2.20
N ALA A 55 -6.85 18.94 -1.39
CA ALA A 55 -8.15 18.44 -1.83
C ALA A 55 -9.08 19.58 -2.29
N TRP A 56 -9.75 20.27 -1.35
CA TRP A 56 -10.78 21.28 -1.64
C TRP A 56 -10.37 22.69 -1.17
N GLY A 57 -9.06 22.90 -0.97
CA GLY A 57 -8.47 24.14 -0.49
C GLY A 57 -7.86 24.01 0.89
N ALA A 58 -7.16 25.07 1.31
CA ALA A 58 -6.42 25.10 2.56
C ALA A 58 -7.34 25.09 3.80
N TRP A 59 -6.92 24.38 4.84
CA TRP A 59 -7.53 24.47 6.15
C TRP A 59 -7.18 25.80 6.84
N SER A 60 -8.16 26.40 7.54
CA SER A 60 -7.87 27.50 8.46
C SER A 60 -7.21 26.99 9.75
N ALA A 61 -6.28 27.76 10.30
CA ALA A 61 -5.58 27.39 11.54
C ALA A 61 -6.53 27.10 12.71
N ASP A 62 -7.59 27.91 12.87
CA ASP A 62 -8.60 27.73 13.92
C ASP A 62 -9.34 26.39 13.80
N ASN A 63 -9.68 25.97 12.56
CA ASN A 63 -10.33 24.69 12.33
C ASN A 63 -9.38 23.53 12.63
N VAL A 64 -8.11 23.62 12.22
CA VAL A 64 -7.08 22.62 12.56
C VAL A 64 -6.95 22.47 14.08
N ILE A 65 -6.80 23.59 14.80
CA ILE A 65 -6.70 23.61 16.27
C ILE A 65 -7.95 22.97 16.90
N SER A 66 -9.14 23.31 16.41
CA SER A 66 -10.41 22.77 16.92
C SER A 66 -10.49 21.25 16.76
N TYR A 67 -10.15 20.72 15.57
CA TYR A 67 -10.14 19.28 15.32
C TYR A 67 -9.11 18.55 16.19
N ILE A 68 -7.87 19.06 16.27
CA ILE A 68 -6.83 18.44 17.10
C ILE A 68 -7.27 18.43 18.57
N ASN A 69 -7.75 19.54 19.12
CA ASN A 69 -8.18 19.62 20.53
C ASN A 69 -9.41 18.77 20.85
N THR A 70 -10.26 18.53 19.87
CA THR A 70 -11.43 17.65 20.01
C THR A 70 -11.00 16.18 20.09
N TYR A 71 -10.22 15.72 19.12
CA TYR A 71 -9.95 14.29 18.96
C TYR A 71 -8.74 13.79 19.74
N SER A 72 -7.73 14.62 19.98
CA SER A 72 -6.50 14.23 20.73
C SER A 72 -6.76 13.76 22.16
N ARG A 73 -7.91 14.14 22.73
CA ARG A 73 -8.36 13.70 24.07
C ARG A 73 -8.85 12.26 24.10
N SER A 74 -9.10 11.65 22.95
CA SER A 74 -9.58 10.27 22.86
C SER A 74 -8.47 9.27 23.19
N ALA A 75 -8.78 8.24 23.97
CA ALA A 75 -7.83 7.16 24.30
C ALA A 75 -7.37 6.37 23.05
N VAL A 76 -8.10 6.47 21.94
CA VAL A 76 -7.74 5.85 20.66
C VAL A 76 -7.00 6.80 19.72
N TYR A 77 -6.71 8.04 20.13
CA TYR A 77 -5.84 8.92 19.35
C TYR A 77 -4.39 8.40 19.38
N PHE A 78 -3.71 8.47 18.25
CA PHE A 78 -2.32 8.06 18.16
C PHE A 78 -1.41 9.15 18.75
N ASN A 79 -0.87 8.87 19.94
CA ASN A 79 0.09 9.74 20.61
C ASN A 79 1.50 9.18 20.44
N TYR A 80 2.45 10.03 20.07
CA TYR A 80 3.87 9.71 20.00
C TYR A 80 4.63 10.57 21.01
N THR A 81 5.45 9.94 21.87
CA THR A 81 6.18 10.63 22.96
C THR A 81 5.29 11.52 23.85
N GLY A 82 4.04 11.10 24.07
CA GLY A 82 3.05 11.82 24.89
C GLY A 82 2.36 13.00 24.20
N LYS A 83 2.55 13.17 22.88
CA LYS A 83 1.93 14.25 22.08
C LYS A 83 1.05 13.68 20.97
N PRO A 84 -0.06 14.33 20.59
CA PRO A 84 -0.91 13.86 19.51
C PRO A 84 -0.17 13.97 18.17
N LEU A 85 -0.02 12.85 17.45
CA LEU A 85 0.54 12.87 16.11
C LEU A 85 -0.43 13.59 15.15
N VAL A 86 0.08 14.52 14.37
CA VAL A 86 -0.68 15.21 13.32
C VAL A 86 0.15 15.26 12.05
N SER A 87 -0.50 15.11 10.90
CA SER A 87 0.14 15.24 9.60
C SER A 87 -0.71 16.10 8.66
N THR A 88 -0.17 16.38 7.48
CA THR A 88 -0.86 17.03 6.36
C THR A 88 -0.57 16.27 5.09
N PHE A 89 -1.46 16.36 4.11
CA PHE A 89 -1.07 16.21 2.71
C PHE A 89 -0.85 17.61 2.14
N GLU A 90 0.39 17.88 1.75
CA GLU A 90 0.84 19.20 1.29
C GLU A 90 0.51 20.34 2.27
N GLY A 91 0.23 21.56 1.77
CA GLY A 91 -0.01 22.76 2.59
C GLY A 91 1.22 23.65 2.77
N THR A 92 2.18 23.59 1.85
CA THR A 92 3.43 24.38 1.89
C THR A 92 3.18 25.90 1.91
N GLY A 93 2.07 26.37 1.32
CA GLY A 93 1.62 27.76 1.40
C GLY A 93 1.14 28.21 2.80
N ASN A 94 0.92 27.27 3.72
CA ASN A 94 0.41 27.50 5.08
C ASN A 94 1.41 27.13 6.18
N THR A 95 2.69 26.93 5.83
CA THR A 95 3.76 26.59 6.78
C THR A 95 3.85 27.54 7.97
N GLY A 96 3.53 28.83 7.78
CA GLY A 96 3.53 29.87 8.82
C GLY A 96 2.51 29.65 9.95
N ASP A 97 1.39 28.98 9.66
CA ASP A 97 0.33 28.73 10.65
C ASP A 97 0.76 27.71 11.71
N TRP A 98 1.66 26.79 11.36
CA TRP A 98 1.98 25.64 12.20
C TRP A 98 2.72 25.98 13.50
N THR A 99 3.34 27.16 13.58
CA THR A 99 3.92 27.64 14.85
C THR A 99 2.83 27.87 15.90
N SER A 100 1.74 28.56 15.53
CA SER A 100 0.64 28.85 16.46
C SER A 100 -0.25 27.62 16.71
N ILE A 101 -0.46 26.78 15.68
CA ILE A 101 -1.20 25.52 15.82
C ILE A 101 -0.50 24.62 16.84
N LYS A 102 0.83 24.43 16.74
CA LYS A 102 1.59 23.64 17.70
C LYS A 102 1.59 24.22 19.10
N ALA A 103 1.74 25.55 19.23
CA ALA A 103 1.66 26.19 20.53
C ALA A 103 0.28 25.95 21.21
N SER A 104 -0.79 25.90 20.42
CA SER A 104 -2.17 25.74 20.91
C SER A 104 -2.59 24.30 21.19
N THR A 105 -1.91 23.32 20.59
CA THR A 105 -2.32 21.91 20.61
C THR A 105 -1.28 20.96 21.18
N ASN A 106 -0.02 21.40 21.28
CA ASN A 106 1.14 20.58 21.65
C ASN A 106 1.28 19.31 20.80
N CYS A 107 0.87 19.33 19.53
CA CYS A 107 0.98 18.17 18.65
C CYS A 107 2.43 17.83 18.28
N PHE A 108 2.65 16.55 17.97
CA PHE A 108 3.83 16.05 17.30
C PHE A 108 3.57 16.10 15.81
N PHE A 109 4.18 17.06 15.11
CA PHE A 109 3.81 17.40 13.75
C PHE A 109 4.76 16.81 12.71
N VAL A 110 4.23 15.97 11.84
CA VAL A 110 4.96 15.26 10.77
C VAL A 110 4.23 15.48 9.44
N PRO A 111 4.34 16.66 8.80
CA PRO A 111 3.68 16.91 7.52
C PRO A 111 4.30 16.13 6.38
N ASP A 112 3.49 15.79 5.37
CA ASP A 112 3.98 15.60 4.02
C ASP A 112 4.06 16.96 3.31
N TRP A 113 5.29 17.42 3.07
CA TRP A 113 5.60 18.61 2.25
C TRP A 113 6.53 18.22 1.11
N SER A 114 6.27 17.08 0.48
CA SER A 114 7.09 16.53 -0.60
C SER A 114 7.32 17.54 -1.73
N SER A 115 6.32 18.38 -2.08
CA SER A 115 6.48 19.44 -3.09
C SER A 115 7.54 20.50 -2.77
N LEU A 116 7.88 20.69 -1.48
CA LEU A 116 8.93 21.63 -1.05
C LEU A 116 10.33 21.00 -1.05
N GLY A 117 10.40 19.67 -1.07
CA GLY A 117 11.62 18.88 -0.90
C GLY A 117 12.10 18.81 0.55
N ALA A 118 12.65 17.65 0.94
CA ALA A 118 13.00 17.36 2.33
C ALA A 118 14.01 18.35 2.94
N GLY A 119 14.99 18.83 2.17
CA GLY A 119 16.00 19.78 2.67
C GLY A 119 15.40 21.11 3.12
N THR A 120 14.54 21.70 2.30
CA THR A 120 13.85 22.95 2.64
C THR A 120 12.83 22.72 3.76
N ALA A 121 12.01 21.67 3.64
CA ALA A 121 10.99 21.33 4.63
C ALA A 121 11.59 21.05 6.02
N ALA A 122 12.78 20.43 6.10
CA ALA A 122 13.44 20.11 7.36
C ALA A 122 13.87 21.35 8.17
N SER A 123 14.06 22.49 7.50
CA SER A 123 14.50 23.75 8.11
C SER A 123 13.43 24.44 8.98
N TYR A 124 12.15 24.08 8.81
CA TYR A 124 11.06 24.66 9.58
C TYR A 124 11.14 24.19 11.04
N SER A 125 11.09 25.14 11.97
CA SER A 125 11.10 24.86 13.42
C SER A 125 9.79 24.27 13.92
N SER A 126 8.70 24.45 13.16
CA SER A 126 7.39 23.89 13.49
C SER A 126 7.31 22.38 13.26
N ILE A 127 8.19 21.74 12.51
CA ILE A 127 8.09 20.28 12.29
C ILE A 127 8.85 19.47 13.36
N ASP A 128 8.28 18.34 13.77
CA ASP A 128 8.95 17.31 14.58
C ASP A 128 9.44 16.12 13.72
N GLY A 129 9.02 16.08 12.46
CA GLY A 129 9.39 15.09 11.46
C GLY A 129 8.86 15.44 10.08
N LEU A 130 9.11 14.60 9.08
CA LEU A 130 8.49 14.69 7.76
C LEU A 130 7.97 13.32 7.32
N ALA A 131 6.82 13.35 6.67
CA ALA A 131 6.32 12.27 5.84
C ALA A 131 6.74 12.52 4.39
N SER A 132 6.95 11.45 3.63
CA SER A 132 7.15 11.52 2.18
C SER A 132 5.96 10.89 1.49
N TRP A 133 5.51 11.49 0.39
CA TRP A 133 4.52 10.91 -0.53
C TRP A 133 5.17 10.11 -1.67
N ASN A 134 6.49 10.12 -1.76
CA ASN A 134 7.23 9.50 -2.86
C ASN A 134 7.34 7.96 -2.67
N ALA A 135 6.22 7.26 -2.91
CA ALA A 135 6.11 5.81 -2.69
C ALA A 135 6.44 4.97 -3.93
N TRP A 136 6.60 5.60 -5.09
CA TRP A 136 6.73 4.93 -6.39
C TRP A 136 7.93 5.45 -7.19
N PRO A 137 8.59 4.61 -8.00
CA PRO A 137 9.78 5.00 -8.75
C PRO A 137 9.47 5.88 -9.96
N GLU A 138 10.43 6.75 -10.31
CA GLU A 138 10.47 7.38 -11.62
C GLU A 138 11.14 6.46 -12.65
N GLY A 139 10.38 6.07 -13.67
CA GLY A 139 10.86 5.28 -14.79
C GLY A 139 10.78 3.77 -14.52
N PRO A 140 11.42 2.95 -15.37
CA PRO A 140 11.18 1.49 -15.38
C PRO A 140 12.10 0.74 -14.41
N ASN A 141 12.52 1.38 -13.32
CA ASN A 141 13.46 0.80 -12.36
C ASN A 141 12.79 0.66 -11.00
N ASN A 142 13.27 -0.30 -10.21
CA ASN A 142 12.86 -0.44 -8.82
C ASN A 142 13.16 0.85 -8.03
N LEU A 143 12.26 1.20 -7.11
CA LEU A 143 12.46 2.31 -6.18
C LEU A 143 13.70 2.04 -5.32
N THR A 144 14.57 3.04 -5.21
CA THR A 144 15.78 2.97 -4.37
C THR A 144 15.54 3.63 -3.02
N THR A 145 16.47 3.46 -2.08
CA THR A 145 16.42 4.13 -0.78
C THR A 145 17.05 5.53 -0.76
N SER A 146 17.40 6.07 -1.93
CA SER A 146 18.13 7.34 -2.02
C SER A 146 17.33 8.52 -1.47
N ASP A 147 16.03 8.56 -1.76
CA ASP A 147 15.14 9.61 -1.24
C ASP A 147 14.94 9.45 0.28
N ASP A 148 14.78 8.22 0.77
CA ASP A 148 14.69 7.96 2.22
C ASP A 148 15.93 8.46 2.97
N GLN A 149 17.12 8.19 2.42
CA GLN A 149 18.39 8.67 2.97
C GLN A 149 18.50 10.19 2.92
N TYR A 150 17.97 10.82 1.86
CA TYR A 150 17.91 12.27 1.75
C TYR A 150 16.99 12.89 2.82
N TYR A 151 15.82 12.28 3.07
CA TYR A 151 14.93 12.68 4.17
C TYR A 151 15.63 12.54 5.54
N GLN A 152 16.20 11.37 5.84
CA GLN A 152 16.87 11.13 7.13
C GLN A 152 18.04 12.09 7.36
N THR A 153 18.87 12.31 6.33
CA THR A 153 20.01 13.24 6.42
C THR A 153 19.53 14.67 6.65
N SER A 154 18.46 15.09 5.96
CA SER A 154 17.88 16.44 6.12
C SER A 154 17.25 16.64 7.51
N LEU A 155 16.61 15.61 8.06
CA LEU A 155 15.90 15.65 9.33
C LEU A 155 16.82 15.57 10.55
N GLY A 156 18.00 14.99 10.42
CA GLY A 156 18.90 14.73 11.54
C GLY A 156 18.24 13.83 12.58
N SER A 157 17.89 14.38 13.74
CA SER A 157 17.22 13.65 14.82
C SER A 157 15.69 13.70 14.78
N LYS A 158 15.10 14.46 13.85
CA LYS A 158 13.63 14.54 13.68
C LYS A 158 13.09 13.23 13.07
N ALA A 159 11.81 12.95 13.28
CA ALA A 159 11.20 11.71 12.84
C ALA A 159 11.01 11.66 11.31
N TYR A 160 11.28 10.51 10.71
CA TYR A 160 10.95 10.22 9.31
C TYR A 160 9.78 9.22 9.23
N MET A 161 8.77 9.57 8.44
CA MET A 161 7.66 8.69 8.08
C MET A 161 7.82 8.24 6.62
N MET A 162 8.29 7.01 6.45
CA MET A 162 8.62 6.41 5.15
C MET A 162 7.36 5.90 4.45
N PRO A 163 7.13 6.23 3.16
CA PRO A 163 6.01 5.71 2.40
C PRO A 163 6.28 4.30 1.90
N VAL A 164 5.25 3.45 1.98
CA VAL A 164 5.21 2.10 1.41
C VAL A 164 3.88 1.94 0.66
N SER A 165 3.94 1.57 -0.62
CA SER A 165 2.75 1.39 -1.46
C SER A 165 2.94 0.20 -2.40
N PRO A 166 1.87 -0.55 -2.76
CA PRO A 166 2.00 -1.72 -3.61
C PRO A 166 2.06 -1.40 -5.11
N GLN A 167 1.21 -0.50 -5.60
CA GLN A 167 1.16 -0.10 -7.00
C GLN A 167 0.67 1.34 -7.16
N PHE A 168 0.71 1.89 -8.37
CA PHE A 168 -0.05 3.10 -8.73
C PHE A 168 -0.56 3.02 -10.16
N TYR A 169 -1.85 3.27 -10.34
CA TYR A 169 -2.46 3.50 -11.64
C TYR A 169 -3.70 4.36 -11.50
N THR A 170 -3.83 5.37 -12.35
CA THR A 170 -5.04 6.18 -12.45
C THR A 170 -5.35 6.54 -13.89
N ASN A 171 -6.63 6.60 -14.21
CA ASN A 171 -7.18 7.18 -15.43
C ASN A 171 -8.46 7.96 -15.08
N LEU A 172 -8.26 9.17 -14.55
CA LEU A 172 -9.31 10.10 -14.14
C LEU A 172 -9.06 11.46 -14.82
N PRO A 173 -9.38 11.59 -16.12
CA PRO A 173 -9.13 12.82 -16.88
C PRO A 173 -9.84 14.04 -16.29
N GLN A 174 -10.94 13.86 -15.55
CA GLN A 174 -11.63 14.94 -14.82
C GLN A 174 -10.78 15.58 -13.72
N TYR A 175 -9.70 14.91 -13.27
CA TYR A 175 -8.70 15.44 -12.35
C TYR A 175 -7.34 15.67 -13.04
N SER A 176 -7.31 15.65 -14.38
CA SER A 176 -6.08 15.68 -15.17
C SER A 176 -5.09 14.55 -14.80
N LYS A 177 -5.63 13.37 -14.43
CA LYS A 177 -4.84 12.20 -14.06
C LYS A 177 -4.95 11.08 -15.08
N ASN A 178 -3.82 10.62 -15.61
CA ASN A 178 -3.75 9.46 -16.50
C ASN A 178 -2.32 8.92 -16.59
N TRP A 179 -1.88 8.19 -15.57
CA TRP A 179 -0.53 7.60 -15.54
C TRP A 179 -0.45 6.38 -14.62
N LEU A 180 0.64 5.65 -14.74
CA LEU A 180 1.08 4.62 -13.80
C LEU A 180 2.55 4.80 -13.44
N TRP A 181 2.96 4.23 -12.31
CA TRP A 181 4.37 4.10 -11.95
C TRP A 181 4.79 2.63 -11.90
N TYR A 182 6.08 2.37 -12.10
CA TYR A 182 6.60 1.00 -12.07
C TYR A 182 6.37 0.33 -10.71
N SER A 183 5.62 -0.76 -10.72
CA SER A 183 5.05 -1.36 -9.49
C SER A 183 5.25 -2.88 -9.38
N ASP A 184 5.82 -3.49 -10.43
CA ASP A 184 5.94 -4.94 -10.64
C ASP A 184 6.37 -5.73 -9.39
N SER A 185 7.48 -5.36 -8.76
CA SER A 185 7.99 -5.98 -7.53
C SER A 185 8.00 -5.02 -6.33
N LEU A 186 7.34 -3.86 -6.46
CA LEU A 186 7.47 -2.73 -5.53
C LEU A 186 7.06 -3.12 -4.11
N TRP A 187 5.93 -3.80 -3.93
CA TRP A 187 5.43 -4.16 -2.61
C TRP A 187 6.45 -4.97 -1.78
N HIS A 188 6.98 -6.06 -2.34
CA HIS A 188 7.96 -6.88 -1.65
C HIS A 188 9.27 -6.11 -1.38
N LEU A 189 9.83 -5.49 -2.42
CA LEU A 189 11.13 -4.82 -2.32
C LEU A 189 11.09 -3.62 -1.38
N ARG A 190 9.99 -2.86 -1.40
CA ARG A 190 9.82 -1.69 -0.55
C ARG A 190 9.71 -2.07 0.93
N TRP A 191 9.03 -3.16 1.25
CA TRP A 191 9.02 -3.70 2.62
C TRP A 191 10.40 -4.16 3.08
N LEU A 192 11.21 -4.79 2.22
CA LEU A 192 12.60 -5.13 2.56
C LEU A 192 13.44 -3.88 2.84
N ALA A 193 13.25 -2.82 2.04
CA ALA A 193 13.95 -1.55 2.23
C ALA A 193 13.67 -0.90 3.59
N THR A 194 12.51 -1.16 4.21
CA THR A 194 12.21 -0.63 5.56
C THR A 194 13.22 -1.09 6.62
N LEU A 195 13.83 -2.27 6.45
CA LEU A 195 14.83 -2.81 7.38
C LEU A 195 16.16 -2.06 7.30
N SER A 196 16.57 -1.65 6.10
CA SER A 196 17.82 -0.90 5.91
C SER A 196 17.65 0.58 6.21
N VAL A 197 16.48 1.15 5.91
CA VAL A 197 16.17 2.55 6.20
C VAL A 197 15.93 2.75 7.70
N GLY A 198 15.19 1.85 8.36
CA GLY A 198 14.85 1.97 9.79
C GLY A 198 14.15 3.29 10.15
N PRO A 199 13.06 3.69 9.46
CA PRO A 199 12.37 4.94 9.74
C PRO A 199 11.63 4.89 11.09
N GLN A 200 11.31 6.06 11.68
CA GLN A 200 10.51 6.13 12.91
C GLN A 200 9.06 5.69 12.69
N PHE A 201 8.51 5.95 11.50
CA PHE A 201 7.19 5.50 11.09
C PHE A 201 7.23 4.97 9.67
N ILE A 202 6.29 4.06 9.38
CA ILE A 202 5.95 3.65 8.02
C ILE A 202 4.51 4.09 7.78
N GLN A 203 4.27 4.78 6.67
CA GLN A 203 2.92 5.07 6.17
C GLN A 203 2.63 4.16 4.98
N ILE A 204 1.61 3.31 5.14
CA ILE A 204 1.11 2.52 4.01
C ILE A 204 0.16 3.41 3.21
N ILE A 205 0.49 3.65 1.94
CA ILE A 205 -0.29 4.47 1.00
C ILE A 205 -0.90 3.51 -0.02
N SER A 206 -2.18 3.15 0.07
CA SER A 206 -3.17 3.59 1.07
C SER A 206 -4.13 2.46 1.44
N TRP A 207 -5.00 2.70 2.42
CA TRP A 207 -6.05 1.73 2.75
C TRP A 207 -7.13 1.66 1.68
N ASN A 208 -7.59 2.79 1.16
CA ASN A 208 -8.81 2.88 0.35
C ASN A 208 -8.81 4.01 -0.70
N ASP A 209 -7.65 4.43 -1.20
CA ASP A 209 -7.61 5.28 -2.39
C ASP A 209 -7.78 4.41 -3.64
N TYR A 210 -9.03 4.31 -4.08
CA TYR A 210 -9.41 3.53 -5.24
C TYR A 210 -9.02 4.25 -6.54
N GLY A 211 -9.15 5.58 -6.59
CA GLY A 211 -8.90 6.35 -7.82
C GLY A 211 -7.45 6.34 -8.29
N GLU A 212 -6.52 5.92 -7.43
CA GLU A 212 -5.10 5.78 -7.73
C GLU A 212 -4.60 4.33 -7.65
N SER A 213 -5.53 3.36 -7.52
CA SER A 213 -5.29 1.91 -7.51
C SER A 213 -4.34 1.37 -6.43
N HIS A 214 -3.91 2.20 -5.48
CA HIS A 214 -2.94 1.82 -4.45
C HIS A 214 -3.58 1.40 -3.12
N TYR A 215 -4.88 1.12 -3.12
CA TYR A 215 -5.61 0.59 -1.97
C TYR A 215 -5.16 -0.84 -1.62
N ILE A 216 -5.12 -1.16 -0.33
CA ILE A 216 -4.90 -2.53 0.19
C ILE A 216 -6.09 -3.07 1.00
N GLY A 217 -7.09 -2.22 1.25
CA GLY A 217 -8.33 -2.56 1.93
C GLY A 217 -9.39 -3.14 0.98
N PRO A 218 -10.52 -3.60 1.54
CA PRO A 218 -11.64 -4.09 0.74
C PRO A 218 -12.29 -2.96 -0.05
N ILE A 219 -12.62 -3.21 -1.32
CA ILE A 219 -13.31 -2.24 -2.16
C ILE A 219 -14.69 -1.93 -1.57
N ARG A 220 -14.95 -0.65 -1.33
CA ARG A 220 -16.27 -0.11 -0.96
C ARG A 220 -16.81 0.62 -2.18
N PRO A 221 -17.84 0.09 -2.88
CA PRO A 221 -18.35 0.70 -4.11
C PRO A 221 -18.71 2.19 -3.97
N SER A 222 -19.20 2.62 -2.79
CA SER A 222 -19.51 4.02 -2.50
C SER A 222 -18.30 4.96 -2.45
N GLY A 223 -17.10 4.43 -2.27
CA GLY A 223 -15.84 5.19 -2.29
C GLY A 223 -15.14 5.17 -3.65
N VAL A 224 -15.60 4.34 -4.60
CA VAL A 224 -15.02 4.31 -5.95
C VAL A 224 -15.44 5.57 -6.68
N VAL A 225 -14.46 6.36 -7.07
CA VAL A 225 -14.67 7.63 -7.76
C VAL A 225 -15.32 7.39 -9.12
N SER A 226 -16.31 8.20 -9.48
CA SER A 226 -16.95 8.14 -10.79
C SER A 226 -15.90 8.23 -11.91
N GLY A 227 -15.93 7.31 -12.87
CA GLY A 227 -14.95 7.22 -13.96
C GLY A 227 -13.77 6.28 -13.69
N ALA A 228 -13.58 5.78 -12.47
CA ALA A 228 -12.58 4.76 -12.15
C ALA A 228 -13.02 3.35 -12.60
N TRP A 229 -13.26 3.18 -13.91
CA TRP A 229 -13.75 1.93 -14.52
C TRP A 229 -12.81 0.73 -14.31
N TYR A 230 -11.55 0.98 -13.95
CA TYR A 230 -10.51 -0.01 -13.66
C TYR A 230 -10.56 -0.56 -12.22
N VAL A 231 -11.45 -0.03 -11.37
CA VAL A 231 -11.68 -0.52 -10.01
C VAL A 231 -13.01 -1.24 -9.94
N ASP A 232 -12.95 -2.56 -9.80
CA ASP A 232 -14.11 -3.44 -9.68
C ASP A 232 -13.81 -4.64 -8.77
N SER A 233 -14.79 -5.52 -8.58
CA SER A 233 -14.64 -6.72 -7.76
C SER A 233 -13.66 -7.76 -8.33
N ALA A 234 -13.25 -7.64 -9.60
CA ALA A 234 -12.27 -8.52 -10.23
C ALA A 234 -10.82 -8.08 -9.99
N HIS A 235 -10.61 -6.89 -9.42
CA HIS A 235 -9.30 -6.36 -9.02
C HIS A 235 -9.19 -6.18 -7.50
N PRO A 236 -9.41 -7.21 -6.67
CA PRO A 236 -9.23 -7.09 -5.23
C PRO A 236 -7.75 -6.97 -4.87
N HIS A 237 -7.44 -6.21 -3.83
CA HIS A 237 -6.06 -5.99 -3.34
C HIS A 237 -5.81 -6.52 -1.92
N THR A 238 -6.82 -7.06 -1.24
CA THR A 238 -6.72 -7.43 0.19
C THR A 238 -5.70 -8.54 0.46
N ALA A 239 -5.32 -9.34 -0.54
CA ALA A 239 -4.29 -10.35 -0.39
C ALA A 239 -2.89 -9.78 -0.14
N TRP A 240 -2.63 -8.50 -0.41
CA TRP A 240 -1.39 -7.85 0.04
C TRP A 240 -1.28 -7.75 1.56
N LEU A 241 -2.38 -7.88 2.30
CA LEU A 241 -2.40 -7.90 3.76
C LEU A 241 -1.84 -9.20 4.36
N ASP A 242 -1.88 -10.31 3.62
CA ASP A 242 -1.63 -11.65 4.17
C ASP A 242 -0.21 -11.80 4.74
N PHE A 243 0.78 -11.18 4.09
CA PHE A 243 2.19 -11.20 4.53
C PHE A 243 2.64 -9.93 5.26
N LEU A 244 1.77 -8.93 5.41
CA LEU A 244 2.09 -7.72 6.18
C LEU A 244 2.54 -8.03 7.62
N PRO A 245 1.94 -8.98 8.36
CA PRO A 245 2.40 -9.30 9.71
C PRO A 245 3.88 -9.69 9.77
N LEU A 246 4.40 -10.40 8.76
CA LEU A 246 5.82 -10.79 8.69
C LEU A 246 6.71 -9.58 8.44
N TYR A 247 6.39 -8.75 7.44
CA TYR A 247 7.19 -7.55 7.15
C TYR A 247 7.16 -6.55 8.31
N ILE A 248 6.00 -6.29 8.89
CA ILE A 248 5.85 -5.37 10.03
C ILE A 248 6.60 -5.91 11.25
N SER A 249 6.56 -7.22 11.50
CA SER A 249 7.32 -7.85 12.59
C SER A 249 8.83 -7.73 12.37
N ALA A 250 9.31 -7.99 11.15
CA ALA A 250 10.71 -7.81 10.80
C ALA A 250 11.17 -6.35 11.00
N TYR A 251 10.38 -5.37 10.55
CA TYR A 251 10.64 -3.95 10.76
C TYR A 251 10.69 -3.59 12.25
N LYS A 252 9.65 -3.93 13.01
CA LYS A 252 9.56 -3.60 14.45
C LYS A 252 10.66 -4.23 15.29
N THR A 253 11.15 -5.41 14.89
CA THR A 253 12.24 -6.12 15.58
C THR A 253 13.62 -5.77 15.03
N GLY A 254 13.70 -5.10 13.87
CA GLY A 254 14.94 -4.87 13.13
C GLY A 254 15.61 -6.16 12.64
N SER A 255 14.87 -7.28 12.55
CA SER A 255 15.45 -8.60 12.25
C SER A 255 14.88 -9.21 10.97
N SER A 256 15.74 -9.38 9.98
CA SER A 256 15.42 -10.10 8.74
C SER A 256 15.18 -11.60 8.96
N THR A 257 15.56 -12.15 10.11
CA THR A 257 15.34 -13.58 10.43
C THR A 257 13.86 -13.96 10.46
N VAL A 258 12.98 -13.01 10.78
CA VAL A 258 11.52 -13.22 10.73
C VAL A 258 11.06 -13.55 9.31
N LEU A 259 11.76 -13.04 8.29
CA LEU A 259 11.45 -13.26 6.88
C LEU A 259 12.05 -14.54 6.33
N THR A 260 12.98 -15.19 7.03
CA THR A 260 13.67 -16.40 6.56
C THR A 260 13.39 -17.64 7.42
N SER A 261 12.58 -17.49 8.47
CA SER A 261 12.25 -18.57 9.41
C SER A 261 10.89 -19.19 9.11
N SER A 262 10.82 -20.51 9.18
CA SER A 262 9.58 -21.29 9.03
C SER A 262 8.67 -21.24 10.26
N SER A 263 9.07 -20.57 11.34
CA SER A 263 8.37 -20.60 12.62
C SER A 263 8.75 -19.39 13.48
N SER A 264 8.11 -18.25 13.25
CA SER A 264 8.14 -17.19 14.27
C SER A 264 7.00 -17.44 15.27
N SER A 265 7.35 -18.02 16.42
CA SER A 265 6.48 -18.22 17.59
C SER A 265 5.98 -16.90 18.22
N SER A 266 6.33 -15.76 17.63
CA SER A 266 5.90 -14.41 18.00
C SER A 266 4.98 -13.75 16.97
N SER A 267 4.55 -14.45 15.90
CA SER A 267 3.65 -13.89 14.90
C SER A 267 2.18 -13.90 15.38
N PRO A 268 1.45 -12.77 15.31
CA PRO A 268 0.05 -12.75 15.69
C PRO A 268 -0.80 -13.47 14.62
N SER A 269 -1.23 -14.69 14.97
CA SER A 269 -2.50 -15.32 14.56
C SER A 269 -2.94 -15.38 13.09
N SER A 270 -2.09 -15.19 12.08
CA SER A 270 -2.43 -15.57 10.71
C SER A 270 -1.77 -16.89 10.33
N ALA A 271 -2.55 -17.79 9.74
CA ALA A 271 -2.20 -19.17 9.38
C ALA A 271 -0.97 -19.34 8.44
N ALA A 272 -0.30 -18.25 8.06
CA ALA A 272 0.82 -18.27 7.12
C ALA A 272 2.13 -18.82 7.71
N ALA A 273 2.28 -18.95 9.03
CA ALA A 273 3.53 -19.39 9.65
C ALA A 273 3.66 -20.91 9.82
N ALA A 274 2.61 -21.70 9.57
CA ALA A 274 2.64 -23.15 9.78
C ALA A 274 2.71 -23.95 8.47
N ASP A 275 2.25 -23.38 7.36
CA ASP A 275 2.13 -24.04 6.06
C ASP A 275 2.70 -23.17 4.94
N ASP A 276 3.00 -23.79 3.80
CA ASP A 276 3.36 -23.04 2.59
C ASP A 276 2.19 -22.09 2.23
N ALA A 277 2.51 -20.83 1.94
CA ALA A 277 1.54 -19.82 1.54
C ALA A 277 2.09 -18.99 0.39
N LEU A 278 1.20 -18.34 -0.37
CA LEU A 278 1.62 -17.41 -1.42
C LEU A 278 0.64 -16.27 -1.60
N THR A 279 1.16 -15.11 -1.97
CA THR A 279 0.42 -13.97 -2.51
C THR A 279 0.88 -13.72 -3.93
N TYR A 280 -0.02 -13.35 -4.83
CA TYR A 280 0.28 -13.12 -6.23
C TYR A 280 -0.42 -11.87 -6.74
N TRP A 281 0.14 -11.28 -7.80
CA TRP A 281 -0.52 -10.24 -8.57
C TRP A 281 -0.11 -10.28 -10.04
N TYR A 282 -1.04 -9.88 -10.90
CA TYR A 282 -0.87 -9.78 -12.35
C TYR A 282 -1.96 -8.88 -12.93
N LYS A 283 -1.78 -8.40 -14.17
CA LYS A 283 -2.85 -7.71 -14.90
C LYS A 283 -3.78 -8.75 -15.53
N SER A 284 -5.10 -8.51 -15.50
CA SER A 284 -6.09 -9.36 -16.17
C SER A 284 -5.96 -9.38 -17.69
N ASN A 285 -5.14 -8.47 -18.25
CA ASN A 285 -5.03 -8.21 -19.67
C ASN A 285 -3.57 -7.93 -20.06
N PRO A 286 -3.06 -8.56 -21.14
CA PRO A 286 -1.77 -8.20 -21.73
C PRO A 286 -1.74 -6.74 -22.19
N VAL A 287 -0.56 -6.13 -22.24
CA VAL A 287 -0.37 -4.77 -22.80
C VAL A 287 -0.95 -4.64 -24.21
N SER A 288 -0.85 -5.71 -25.01
CA SER A 288 -1.29 -5.73 -26.40
C SER A 288 -2.80 -5.96 -26.60
N SER A 289 -3.59 -6.11 -25.52
CA SER A 289 -4.99 -6.53 -25.62
C SER A 289 -5.99 -5.41 -25.92
N GLY A 290 -5.54 -4.16 -26.03
CA GLY A 290 -6.44 -3.02 -26.22
C GLY A 290 -5.72 -1.68 -26.34
N ASP A 291 -6.51 -0.61 -26.33
CA ASP A 291 -6.01 0.76 -26.29
C ASP A 291 -5.48 1.07 -24.87
N THR A 292 -4.35 1.77 -24.79
CA THR A 292 -3.77 2.22 -23.51
C THR A 292 -4.54 3.38 -22.87
N ALA A 293 -5.58 3.89 -23.52
CA ALA A 293 -6.35 5.07 -23.10
C ALA A 293 -5.48 6.32 -22.91
N SER A 294 -4.41 6.45 -23.71
CA SER A 294 -3.36 7.47 -23.55
C SER A 294 -2.62 7.46 -22.20
N THR A 295 -2.72 6.36 -21.43
CA THR A 295 -1.95 6.18 -20.19
C THR A 295 -0.47 6.24 -20.49
N VAL A 296 0.28 6.98 -19.69
CA VAL A 296 1.75 7.04 -19.75
C VAL A 296 2.36 6.43 -18.49
N CYS A 297 3.59 5.94 -18.59
CA CYS A 297 4.40 5.73 -17.39
C CYS A 297 4.96 7.07 -16.92
N ASN A 298 4.90 7.29 -15.60
CA ASN A 298 5.25 8.51 -14.87
C ASN A 298 4.29 9.69 -15.07
N ASN A 299 4.32 10.62 -14.12
CA ASN A 299 3.51 11.82 -14.18
C ASN A 299 4.14 12.87 -15.12
N ALA A 300 3.47 13.16 -16.24
CA ALA A 300 3.95 14.10 -17.25
C ALA A 300 4.14 15.54 -16.77
N ALA A 301 3.54 15.92 -15.63
CA ALA A 301 3.66 17.27 -15.11
C ALA A 301 5.07 17.61 -14.59
N TYR A 302 5.85 16.60 -14.18
CA TYR A 302 7.17 16.82 -13.56
C TYR A 302 8.18 15.69 -13.79
N GLN A 303 7.83 14.63 -14.53
CA GLN A 303 8.73 13.50 -14.82
C GLN A 303 8.83 13.25 -16.32
N THR A 304 9.91 12.57 -16.72
CA THR A 304 10.02 12.04 -18.07
C THR A 304 9.04 10.88 -18.24
N THR A 305 8.23 10.92 -19.30
CA THR A 305 7.25 9.86 -19.56
C THR A 305 7.76 8.79 -20.51
N TYR A 306 7.24 7.58 -20.34
CA TYR A 306 7.52 6.43 -21.19
C TYR A 306 6.21 5.77 -21.64
N PRO A 307 6.22 4.94 -22.69
CA PRO A 307 5.10 4.05 -22.98
C PRO A 307 4.74 3.23 -21.72
N PRO A 308 3.46 3.02 -21.40
CA PRO A 308 3.04 2.37 -20.16
C PRO A 308 3.58 0.95 -20.03
N ALA A 309 3.74 0.25 -21.17
CA ALA A 309 4.38 -1.06 -21.27
C ALA A 309 5.79 -1.13 -20.66
N THR A 310 6.51 -0.01 -20.64
CA THR A 310 7.86 0.09 -20.06
C THR A 310 7.83 -0.10 -18.54
N CYS A 311 6.72 0.28 -17.90
CA CYS A 311 6.60 0.28 -16.44
C CYS A 311 5.58 -0.72 -15.90
N ALA A 312 4.91 -1.47 -16.77
CA ALA A 312 3.95 -2.49 -16.41
C ALA A 312 4.08 -3.67 -17.37
N ALA A 313 5.05 -4.55 -17.11
CA ALA A 313 5.33 -5.70 -17.96
C ALA A 313 4.21 -6.76 -17.89
N ASP A 314 4.11 -7.60 -18.91
CA ASP A 314 3.18 -8.75 -18.93
C ASP A 314 3.75 -9.95 -18.16
N ASN A 315 3.83 -9.78 -16.85
CA ASN A 315 4.39 -10.74 -15.91
C ASN A 315 3.36 -11.13 -14.84
N ILE A 316 3.56 -12.31 -14.26
CA ILE A 316 2.91 -12.78 -13.04
C ILE A 316 3.93 -12.67 -11.90
N PHE A 317 3.59 -11.89 -10.89
CA PHE A 317 4.42 -11.69 -9.71
C PHE A 317 3.83 -12.44 -8.53
N PHE A 318 4.70 -12.99 -7.70
CA PHE A 318 4.26 -13.67 -6.49
C PHE A 318 5.34 -13.67 -5.41
N THR A 319 4.88 -13.65 -4.17
CA THR A 319 5.70 -13.89 -3.00
C THR A 319 5.22 -15.20 -2.37
N VAL A 320 6.14 -16.09 -2.03
CA VAL A 320 5.85 -17.30 -1.25
C VAL A 320 6.37 -17.15 0.16
N ASN A 321 5.70 -17.74 1.14
CA ASN A 321 6.23 -18.04 2.47
C ASN A 321 6.33 -19.56 2.59
N LEU A 322 7.53 -20.12 2.57
CA LEU A 322 7.72 -21.57 2.55
C LEU A 322 8.20 -22.12 3.89
N VAL A 323 7.76 -23.33 4.24
CA VAL A 323 8.26 -24.02 5.44
C VAL A 323 9.66 -24.63 5.22
N ALA A 324 10.00 -24.92 3.96
CA ALA A 324 11.27 -25.48 3.51
C ALA A 324 11.44 -25.25 1.99
N PRO A 325 12.66 -25.38 1.44
CA PRO A 325 12.91 -25.17 0.01
C PRO A 325 11.93 -25.96 -0.88
N ALA A 326 11.49 -25.35 -1.97
CA ALA A 326 10.51 -25.94 -2.89
C ALA A 326 10.60 -25.34 -4.30
N THR A 327 10.04 -26.05 -5.27
CA THR A 327 9.86 -25.55 -6.64
C THR A 327 8.45 -25.00 -6.79
N ILE A 328 8.34 -23.81 -7.38
CA ILE A 328 7.07 -23.17 -7.71
C ILE A 328 6.91 -23.18 -9.22
N SER A 329 5.88 -23.85 -9.73
CA SER A 329 5.49 -23.81 -11.14
C SER A 329 4.27 -22.93 -11.34
N VAL A 330 4.27 -22.13 -12.41
CA VAL A 330 3.12 -21.32 -12.82
C VAL A 330 2.61 -21.80 -14.17
N SER A 331 1.29 -21.94 -14.31
CA SER A 331 0.64 -22.19 -15.60
C SER A 331 -0.46 -21.17 -15.85
N VAL A 332 -0.73 -20.88 -17.11
CA VAL A 332 -1.80 -19.99 -17.56
C VAL A 332 -2.60 -20.72 -18.63
N GLY A 333 -3.87 -21.01 -18.35
CA GLY A 333 -4.70 -21.84 -19.23
C GLY A 333 -4.08 -23.22 -19.43
N SER A 334 -3.83 -23.60 -20.68
CA SER A 334 -3.14 -24.85 -21.03
C SER A 334 -1.61 -24.73 -21.11
N SER A 335 -1.06 -23.51 -20.98
CA SER A 335 0.36 -23.25 -21.07
C SER A 335 1.04 -23.39 -19.72
N THR A 336 2.00 -24.30 -19.61
CA THR A 336 2.94 -24.31 -18.47
C THR A 336 4.02 -23.26 -18.74
N LEU A 337 4.18 -22.32 -17.81
CA LEU A 337 5.23 -21.30 -17.87
C LEU A 337 6.50 -21.83 -17.21
N GLN A 338 7.40 -20.91 -16.84
CA GLN A 338 8.63 -21.24 -16.13
C GLN A 338 8.33 -21.75 -14.70
N SER A 339 9.20 -22.61 -14.19
CA SER A 339 9.28 -22.95 -12.77
C SER A 339 10.48 -22.26 -12.13
N VAL A 340 10.34 -21.84 -10.87
CA VAL A 340 11.39 -21.21 -10.07
C VAL A 340 11.64 -22.03 -8.81
N TYR A 341 12.88 -22.03 -8.32
CA TYR A 341 13.24 -22.74 -7.09
C TYR A 341 13.52 -21.72 -5.98
N ALA A 342 12.78 -21.81 -4.89
CA ALA A 342 13.05 -21.07 -3.67
C ALA A 342 13.97 -21.91 -2.78
N ALA A 343 15.20 -21.45 -2.60
CA ALA A 343 16.27 -22.22 -1.95
C ALA A 343 16.25 -22.18 -0.41
N SER A 344 15.31 -21.44 0.19
CA SER A 344 15.19 -21.30 1.65
C SER A 344 13.73 -21.35 2.09
N ALA A 345 13.54 -21.62 3.38
CA ALA A 345 12.29 -21.31 4.06
C ALA A 345 12.08 -19.79 4.16
N GLY A 346 10.85 -19.38 4.49
CA GLY A 346 10.46 -17.98 4.61
C GLY A 346 10.05 -17.36 3.27
N LEU A 347 10.17 -16.03 3.20
CA LEU A 347 9.75 -15.23 2.08
C LEU A 347 10.72 -15.32 0.89
N SER A 348 10.17 -15.52 -0.31
CA SER A 348 10.89 -15.35 -1.57
C SER A 348 9.95 -14.75 -2.61
N HIS A 349 10.46 -13.86 -3.45
CA HIS A 349 9.67 -13.14 -4.44
C HIS A 349 10.18 -13.40 -5.86
N PHE A 350 9.23 -13.56 -6.78
CA PHE A 350 9.52 -13.88 -8.17
C PHE A 350 8.57 -13.14 -9.12
N GLY A 351 9.05 -12.91 -10.34
CA GLY A 351 8.25 -12.47 -11.48
C GLY A 351 8.51 -13.39 -12.67
N ILE A 352 7.46 -13.90 -13.30
CA ILE A 352 7.54 -14.80 -14.46
C ILE A 352 6.78 -14.16 -15.62
N PRO A 353 7.39 -14.02 -16.81
CA PRO A 353 6.68 -13.56 -18.00
C PRO A 353 5.49 -14.44 -18.33
N THR A 354 4.35 -13.83 -18.63
CA THR A 354 3.15 -14.55 -19.09
C THR A 354 3.36 -15.20 -20.45
N ALA A 355 4.34 -14.74 -21.23
CA ALA A 355 4.60 -15.18 -22.60
C ALA A 355 3.35 -15.13 -23.49
N ALA A 356 2.50 -14.11 -23.30
CA ALA A 356 1.21 -13.92 -23.98
C ALA A 356 0.19 -15.05 -23.76
N ALA A 357 0.40 -15.92 -22.77
CA ALA A 357 -0.57 -16.94 -22.38
C ALA A 357 -1.82 -16.28 -21.77
N THR A 358 -2.97 -16.90 -22.01
CA THR A 358 -4.28 -16.47 -21.50
C THR A 358 -5.02 -17.63 -20.85
N GLY A 359 -5.94 -17.30 -19.95
CA GLY A 359 -6.72 -18.24 -19.14
C GLY A 359 -6.38 -18.16 -17.66
N LYS A 360 -6.82 -19.19 -16.93
CA LYS A 360 -6.61 -19.32 -15.48
C LYS A 360 -5.14 -19.40 -15.12
N VAL A 361 -4.71 -18.56 -14.18
CA VAL A 361 -3.37 -18.66 -13.57
C VAL A 361 -3.42 -19.72 -12.47
N VAL A 362 -2.48 -20.67 -12.46
CA VAL A 362 -2.36 -21.68 -11.41
C VAL A 362 -0.92 -21.72 -10.92
N PHE A 363 -0.75 -21.65 -9.60
CA PHE A 363 0.52 -21.80 -8.91
C PHE A 363 0.53 -23.17 -8.24
N THR A 364 1.64 -23.90 -8.36
CA THR A 364 1.84 -25.16 -7.64
C THR A 364 3.19 -25.14 -6.96
N VAL A 365 3.20 -25.32 -5.64
CA VAL A 365 4.41 -25.53 -4.84
C VAL A 365 4.64 -27.03 -4.71
N THR A 366 5.82 -27.48 -5.12
CA THR A 366 6.21 -28.90 -5.11
C THR A 366 7.49 -29.10 -4.32
N ARG A 367 7.49 -30.08 -3.42
CA ARG A 367 8.64 -30.51 -2.62
C ARG A 367 8.77 -32.02 -2.77
N ASP A 368 9.96 -32.49 -3.15
CA ASP A 368 10.26 -33.92 -3.37
C ASP A 368 9.27 -34.64 -4.31
N GLY A 369 8.80 -33.93 -5.34
CA GLY A 369 7.82 -34.46 -6.30
C GLY A 369 6.37 -34.46 -5.82
N VAL A 370 6.08 -33.98 -4.61
CA VAL A 370 4.74 -33.89 -4.03
C VAL A 370 4.27 -32.44 -4.01
N SER A 371 3.06 -32.18 -4.51
CA SER A 371 2.41 -30.86 -4.41
C SER A 371 2.02 -30.58 -2.96
N THR A 372 2.55 -29.51 -2.38
CA THR A 372 2.26 -29.07 -1.00
C THR A 372 1.26 -27.93 -0.94
N LEU A 373 1.12 -27.18 -2.03
CA LEU A 373 0.16 -26.10 -2.17
C LEU A 373 -0.21 -25.93 -3.65
N SER A 374 -1.50 -25.75 -3.94
CA SER A 374 -2.00 -25.34 -5.25
C SER A 374 -2.96 -24.17 -5.09
N VAL A 375 -2.73 -23.10 -5.83
CA VAL A 375 -3.53 -21.87 -5.78
C VAL A 375 -3.97 -21.50 -7.19
N THR A 376 -5.26 -21.22 -7.35
CA THR A 376 -5.83 -20.75 -8.62
C THR A 376 -6.11 -19.25 -8.52
N GLY A 377 -5.66 -18.50 -9.53
CA GLY A 377 -5.94 -17.09 -9.72
C GLY A 377 -7.44 -16.80 -9.77
N GLN A 378 -7.86 -15.71 -9.14
CA GLN A 378 -9.27 -15.33 -9.04
C GLN A 378 -9.84 -14.82 -10.37
N THR A 379 -9.01 -14.19 -11.19
CA THR A 379 -9.39 -13.61 -12.48
C THR A 379 -8.51 -14.18 -13.58
N ASP A 380 -9.13 -14.64 -14.67
CA ASP A 380 -8.39 -15.15 -15.83
C ASP A 380 -7.62 -14.02 -16.52
N ILE A 381 -6.46 -14.35 -17.10
CA ILE A 381 -5.80 -13.44 -18.04
C ILE A 381 -6.53 -13.57 -19.38
N THR A 382 -7.07 -12.47 -19.91
CA THR A 382 -7.88 -12.49 -21.13
C THR A 382 -7.26 -11.64 -22.24
N SER A 383 -7.42 -12.08 -23.49
CA SER A 383 -6.95 -11.35 -24.67
C SER A 383 -7.84 -10.16 -25.05
N MET A 384 -8.96 -9.94 -24.36
CA MET A 384 -9.89 -8.85 -24.62
C MET A 384 -9.82 -7.86 -23.48
N SER A 385 -9.53 -6.59 -23.78
CA SER A 385 -9.70 -5.48 -22.85
C SER A 385 -11.08 -5.52 -22.17
N LEU A 386 -11.12 -5.23 -20.87
CA LEU A 386 -12.37 -4.91 -20.18
C LEU A 386 -12.98 -3.61 -20.77
N THR A 387 -14.21 -3.31 -20.35
CA THR A 387 -15.09 -2.19 -20.71
C THR A 387 -14.45 -1.09 -21.58
N ASP A 388 -15.06 -0.82 -22.74
CA ASP A 388 -14.68 0.25 -23.69
C ASP A 388 -13.40 0.06 -24.51
N GLY A 389 -12.72 -1.09 -24.41
CA GLY A 389 -11.56 -1.38 -25.28
C GLY A 389 -10.20 -1.08 -24.64
N TYR A 390 -10.19 -0.70 -23.36
CA TYR A 390 -8.99 -0.20 -22.67
C TYR A 390 -8.25 -1.28 -21.87
N VAL A 391 -6.92 -1.21 -21.89
CA VAL A 391 -6.07 -2.02 -21.02
C VAL A 391 -6.27 -1.56 -19.57
N ASN A 392 -6.71 -2.47 -18.70
CA ASN A 392 -6.72 -2.23 -17.27
C ASN A 392 -5.33 -2.51 -16.68
N TRP A 393 -4.68 -1.48 -16.15
CA TRP A 393 -3.36 -1.57 -15.54
C TRP A 393 -3.41 -1.85 -14.04
N ASN A 394 -4.60 -1.84 -13.44
CA ASN A 394 -4.82 -2.21 -12.06
C ASN A 394 -4.57 -3.72 -11.87
N TYR A 395 -3.80 -4.10 -10.86
CA TYR A 395 -3.53 -5.51 -10.62
C TYR A 395 -4.74 -6.28 -10.09
N VAL A 396 -4.85 -7.54 -10.49
CA VAL A 396 -5.58 -8.58 -9.76
C VAL A 396 -4.64 -9.12 -8.70
N VAL A 397 -5.03 -9.09 -7.43
CA VAL A 397 -4.20 -9.61 -6.33
C VAL A 397 -4.95 -10.74 -5.61
N GLY A 398 -4.26 -11.82 -5.30
CA GLY A 398 -4.84 -12.91 -4.53
C GLY A 398 -3.82 -13.72 -3.75
N SER A 399 -4.29 -14.74 -3.06
CA SER A 399 -3.44 -15.54 -2.18
C SER A 399 -3.98 -16.94 -1.92
N SER A 400 -3.15 -17.79 -1.31
CA SER A 400 -3.53 -19.14 -0.86
C SER A 400 -4.64 -19.16 0.19
N SER A 401 -4.81 -18.09 0.97
CA SER A 401 -5.89 -17.99 1.95
C SER A 401 -7.25 -17.87 1.28
N SER A 402 -7.32 -17.15 0.15
CA SER A 402 -8.55 -16.94 -0.62
C SER A 402 -9.04 -18.17 -1.39
N SER A 403 -8.19 -19.17 -1.60
CA SER A 403 -8.55 -20.46 -2.24
C SER A 403 -9.19 -21.47 -1.27
N SER A 404 -9.20 -21.20 0.04
CA SER A 404 -9.79 -22.11 1.04
C SER A 404 -11.31 -21.99 1.19
N SER A 405 -11.94 -21.00 0.57
CA SER A 405 -13.41 -20.76 0.63
C SER A 405 -14.26 -21.61 -0.32
N SER A 406 -13.70 -22.61 -1.01
CA SER A 406 -14.44 -23.44 -1.98
C SER A 406 -14.56 -24.92 -1.61
N THR A 407 -14.92 -25.28 -0.37
CA THR A 407 -15.56 -26.59 -0.11
C THR A 407 -16.25 -26.68 1.26
N SER A 408 -17.52 -26.29 1.33
CA SER A 408 -18.49 -26.93 2.26
C SER A 408 -19.93 -26.52 1.91
N SER A 409 -20.51 -27.20 0.94
CA SER A 409 -21.97 -27.39 0.86
C SER A 409 -22.20 -28.84 0.48
N SER A 410 -22.45 -29.66 1.49
CA SER A 410 -23.10 -30.98 1.36
C SER A 410 -24.58 -30.79 1.62
#